data_AF-A0A564FUG1-F1
#
_entry.id   AF-A0A564FUG1-F1
#
_cell.length_a   1.000
_cell.length_b   1.000
_cell.length_c   1.000
_cell.angle_alpha   90.00
_cell.angle_beta   90.00
_cell.angle_gamma   90.00
#
_symmetry.space_group_name_H-M   'P 1'
#
loop_
_entity.id
_entity.type
_entity.pdbx_description
1 polymer ?
#
loop_
_entity_poly.entity_id
_entity_poly.type
_entity_poly.pdbx_seq_one_letter_code
_entity_poly.pdbx_strand_id
1 'polypeptide(L)'
;MSWHPDDAYDAAALSREEAAEVAAPAAVLDELRAAVERAPSAARWARRHGVGPGYLADVLSGRRPPGAKILSALGIDRAFVRGRP
;
A
#
# COMPACT_ATOMS: atom_id res chain seq x y z
N MET A 1 1.39 34.23 28.95
CA MET A 1 1.86 33.71 27.66
C MET A 1 1.28 32.31 27.50
N SER A 2 0.07 32.21 26.94
CA SER A 2 -0.46 30.91 26.48
C SER A 2 0.01 30.71 25.06
N TRP A 3 0.75 29.63 24.85
CA TRP A 3 1.08 29.11 23.54
C TRP A 3 -0.19 28.52 22.92
N HIS A 4 -0.69 29.14 21.85
CA HIS A 4 -1.74 28.59 21.00
C HIS A 4 -1.06 28.05 19.74
N PRO A 5 -1.03 26.72 19.51
CA PRO A 5 -0.70 26.20 18.19
C PRO A 5 -1.83 26.59 17.24
N ASP A 6 -1.46 27.14 16.09
CA ASP A 6 -2.34 27.55 15.00
C ASP A 6 -3.28 26.38 14.59
N ASP A 7 -4.60 26.61 14.55
CA ASP A 7 -5.65 25.67 14.09
C ASP A 7 -5.33 25.04 12.71
N ALA A 8 -4.42 25.65 11.94
CA ALA A 8 -3.93 25.13 10.67
C ALA A 8 -3.15 23.81 10.79
N TYR A 9 -2.56 23.50 11.96
CA TYR A 9 -1.80 22.26 12.13
C TYR A 9 -2.72 21.03 12.25
N ASP A 10 -3.90 21.18 12.85
CA ASP A 10 -4.84 20.08 13.05
C ASP A 10 -5.64 19.76 11.77
N ALA A 11 -6.05 20.75 10.97
CA ALA A 11 -6.89 20.50 9.80
C ALA A 11 -6.18 19.71 8.68
N ALA A 12 -4.89 19.98 8.43
CA ALA A 12 -4.12 19.26 7.40
C ALA A 12 -3.65 17.86 7.85
N ALA A 13 -3.43 17.67 9.16
CA ALA A 13 -3.14 16.36 9.74
C ALA A 13 -4.39 15.47 9.73
N LEU A 14 -5.55 16.02 10.13
CA LEU A 14 -6.83 15.30 10.13
C LEU A 14 -7.34 14.98 8.71
N SER A 15 -7.05 15.82 7.71
CA SER A 15 -7.36 15.52 6.30
C SER A 15 -6.56 14.32 5.74
N ARG A 16 -5.41 14.00 6.35
CA ARG A 16 -4.61 12.82 6.00
C ARG A 16 -5.12 11.57 6.74
N GLU A 17 -5.75 11.76 7.89
CA GLU A 17 -6.37 10.70 8.71
C GLU A 17 -7.73 10.25 8.16
N GLU A 18 -8.46 11.11 7.44
CA GLU A 18 -9.81 10.80 6.94
C GLU A 18 -9.91 9.77 5.79
N ALA A 19 -8.81 9.22 5.27
CA ALA A 19 -8.90 8.09 4.32
C ALA A 19 -7.68 7.17 4.26
N ALA A 20 -6.93 7.00 5.35
CA ALA A 20 -5.99 5.88 5.42
C ALA A 20 -6.79 4.58 5.64
N GLU A 21 -7.29 3.97 4.57
CA GLU A 21 -7.95 2.67 4.67
C GLU A 21 -6.92 1.61 5.08
N VAL A 22 -7.11 1.01 6.24
CA VAL A 22 -6.28 -0.13 6.69
C VAL A 22 -6.68 -1.36 5.88
N ALA A 23 -5.94 -1.61 4.80
CA ALA A 23 -6.14 -2.79 3.97
C ALA A 23 -5.59 -4.04 4.67
N ALA A 24 -6.43 -5.09 4.76
CA ALA A 24 -5.96 -6.42 5.12
C ALA A 24 -5.01 -6.97 4.02
N PRO A 25 -4.11 -7.93 4.33
CA PRO A 25 -3.22 -8.52 3.33
C PRO A 25 -3.93 -9.09 2.10
N ALA A 26 -5.17 -9.59 2.28
CA ALA A 26 -6.00 -10.08 1.18
C ALA A 26 -6.44 -8.95 0.25
N ALA A 27 -6.87 -7.80 0.79
CA ALA A 27 -7.26 -6.64 -0.01
C ALA A 27 -6.09 -6.11 -0.85
N VAL A 28 -4.87 -6.11 -0.30
CA VAL A 28 -3.65 -5.75 -1.05
C VAL A 28 -3.41 -6.70 -2.23
N LEU A 29 -3.72 -7.99 -2.08
CA LEU A 29 -3.58 -8.96 -3.18
C LEU A 29 -4.62 -8.75 -4.28
N ASP A 30 -5.87 -8.41 -3.93
CA ASP A 30 -6.89 -8.07 -4.91
C ASP A 30 -6.54 -6.79 -5.67
N GLU A 31 -6.02 -5.79 -4.99
CA GLU A 31 -5.56 -4.55 -5.60
C GLU A 31 -4.36 -4.78 -6.54
N LEU A 32 -3.43 -5.66 -6.15
CA LEU A 32 -2.34 -6.11 -7.01
C LEU A 32 -2.86 -6.83 -8.25
N ARG A 33 -3.84 -7.72 -8.11
CA ARG A 33 -4.46 -8.43 -9.24
C ARG A 33 -5.10 -7.45 -10.21
N ALA A 34 -5.90 -6.52 -9.71
CA ALA A 34 -6.53 -5.48 -10.52
C ALA A 34 -5.49 -4.60 -11.24
N ALA A 35 -4.38 -4.26 -10.58
CA ALA A 35 -3.31 -3.48 -11.18
C ALA A 35 -2.59 -4.24 -12.32
N VAL A 36 -2.41 -5.55 -12.14
CA VAL A 36 -1.81 -6.44 -13.14
C VAL A 36 -2.74 -6.67 -14.33
N GLU A 37 -4.05 -6.83 -14.10
CA GLU A 37 -5.07 -7.00 -15.15
C GLU A 37 -5.21 -5.75 -16.04
N ARG A 38 -5.08 -4.55 -15.45
CA ARG A 38 -5.05 -3.29 -16.19
C ARG A 38 -3.77 -3.09 -17.00
N ALA A 39 -2.73 -3.88 -16.73
CA ALA A 39 -1.50 -3.83 -17.50
C ALA A 39 -1.57 -4.78 -18.71
N PRO A 40 -0.83 -4.48 -19.79
CA PRO A 40 -0.78 -5.39 -20.96
C PRO A 40 -0.28 -6.80 -20.64
N SER A 41 0.48 -6.96 -19.56
CA SER A 41 0.83 -8.25 -18.96
C SER A 41 1.44 -8.07 -17.58
N ALA A 42 1.37 -9.11 -16.75
CA ALA A 42 2.04 -9.15 -15.45
C ALA A 42 3.55 -8.89 -15.54
N ALA A 43 4.22 -9.43 -16.56
CA ALA A 43 5.64 -9.20 -16.80
C ALA A 43 5.94 -7.73 -17.15
N ARG A 44 5.06 -7.07 -17.92
CA ARG A 44 5.22 -5.65 -18.26
C ARG A 44 4.97 -4.76 -17.05
N TRP A 45 3.97 -5.07 -16.23
CA TRP A 45 3.75 -4.40 -14.95
C TRP A 45 4.98 -4.53 -14.05
N ALA A 46 5.49 -5.75 -13.86
CA ALA A 46 6.64 -6.02 -13.01
C ALA A 46 7.87 -5.21 -13.44
N ARG A 47 8.18 -5.21 -14.75
CA ARG A 47 9.29 -4.44 -15.32
C ARG A 47 9.13 -2.93 -15.12
N ARG A 48 7.93 -2.38 -15.34
CA ARG A 48 7.63 -0.95 -15.13
C ARG A 48 7.93 -0.51 -13.70
N HIS A 49 7.69 -1.39 -12.73
CA HIS A 49 7.84 -1.11 -11.30
C HIS A 49 9.13 -1.69 -10.68
N GLY A 50 10.06 -2.23 -11.48
CA GLY A 50 11.32 -2.80 -10.96
C GLY A 50 11.12 -4.01 -10.04
N VAL A 51 10.01 -4.73 -10.21
CA VAL A 51 9.65 -5.95 -9.50
C VAL A 51 10.09 -7.16 -10.35
N GLY A 52 10.73 -8.14 -9.72
CA GLY A 52 11.11 -9.37 -10.40
C GLY A 52 9.88 -10.21 -10.78
N PRO A 53 9.79 -10.77 -12.00
CA PRO A 53 8.61 -11.52 -12.44
C PRO A 53 8.34 -12.77 -11.60
N GLY A 54 9.39 -13.48 -11.16
CA GLY A 54 9.25 -14.63 -10.26
C GLY A 54 8.72 -14.23 -8.88
N TYR A 55 9.19 -13.09 -8.36
CA TYR A 55 8.68 -12.56 -7.10
C TYR A 55 7.21 -12.12 -7.21
N LEU A 56 6.83 -11.45 -8.30
CA LEU A 56 5.42 -11.11 -8.56
C LEU A 56 4.55 -12.37 -8.62
N ALA A 57 5.00 -13.43 -9.31
CA ALA A 57 4.27 -14.69 -9.39
C ALA A 57 4.13 -15.39 -8.03
N ASP A 58 5.18 -15.38 -7.20
CA ASP A 58 5.14 -15.90 -5.82
C ASP A 58 4.11 -15.15 -4.97
N VAL A 59 3.99 -13.83 -5.13
CA VAL A 59 3.03 -13.03 -4.38
C VAL A 59 1.61 -13.25 -4.87
N LEU A 60 1.38 -13.25 -6.19
CA LEU A 60 0.05 -13.52 -6.78
C LEU A 60 -0.49 -14.92 -6.45
N SER A 61 0.40 -15.89 -6.30
CA SER A 61 0.07 -17.27 -5.89
C SER A 61 -0.05 -17.45 -4.37
N GLY A 62 0.18 -16.41 -3.58
CA GLY A 62 0.11 -16.47 -2.12
C GLY A 62 1.28 -17.18 -1.44
N ARG A 63 2.30 -17.61 -2.18
CA ARG A 63 3.51 -18.24 -1.61
C ARG A 63 4.36 -17.25 -0.79
N ARG A 64 4.24 -15.96 -1.08
CA ARG A 64 4.93 -14.88 -0.36
C ARG A 64 4.01 -13.69 -0.12
N PRO A 65 4.16 -12.97 1.00
CA PRO A 65 3.44 -11.72 1.21
C PRO A 65 4.00 -10.58 0.33
N PRO A 66 3.17 -9.57 0.01
CA PRO A 66 3.61 -8.38 -0.73
C PRO A 66 4.65 -7.57 0.05
N GLY A 67 5.78 -7.36 -0.61
CA GLY A 67 6.98 -6.70 -0.13
C GLY A 67 6.90 -5.19 -0.32
N ALA A 68 7.86 -4.46 0.26
CA ALA A 68 7.92 -3.00 0.12
C ALA A 68 7.83 -2.54 -1.34
N LYS A 69 8.54 -3.20 -2.27
CA LYS A 69 8.48 -2.85 -3.71
C LYS A 69 7.07 -2.95 -4.31
N ILE A 70 6.30 -3.98 -3.96
CA ILE A 70 4.95 -4.16 -4.48
C ILE A 70 4.01 -3.13 -3.84
N LEU A 71 4.13 -2.92 -2.53
CA LEU A 71 3.31 -1.94 -1.81
C LEU A 71 3.57 -0.52 -2.35
N SER A 72 4.83 -0.12 -2.51
CA SER A 72 5.18 1.17 -3.13
C SER A 72 4.70 1.28 -4.57
N ALA A 73 4.69 0.18 -5.34
CA ALA A 73 4.15 0.18 -6.71
C ALA A 73 2.63 0.39 -6.75
N LEU A 74 1.93 0.00 -5.68
CA LEU A 74 0.49 0.22 -5.49
C LEU A 74 0.18 1.55 -4.79
N GLY A 75 1.19 2.28 -4.30
CA GLY A 75 0.99 3.49 -3.50
C GLY A 75 0.54 3.22 -2.07
N ILE A 76 0.80 2.01 -1.55
CA ILE A 76 0.42 1.56 -0.22
C ILE A 76 1.65 1.66 0.70
N ASP A 77 1.44 2.23 1.89
CA ASP A 77 2.43 2.24 2.96
C ASP A 77 2.12 1.18 4.02
N ARG A 78 3.17 0.68 4.70
CA ARG A 78 3.01 -0.24 5.82
C ARG A 78 2.81 0.54 7.12
N ALA A 79 1.77 0.19 7.86
CA ALA A 79 1.58 0.64 9.23
C ALA A 79 1.58 -0.57 10.19
N PHE A 80 2.11 -0.38 11.39
CA PHE A 80 2.00 -1.36 12.47
C PHE A 80 0.72 -1.08 13.26
N VAL A 81 -0.20 -2.05 13.29
CA VAL A 81 -1.41 -1.99 14.11
C VAL A 81 -1.18 -2.82 15.36
N ARG A 82 -1.33 -2.20 16.54
CA ARG A 82 -1.28 -2.90 17.82
C ARG A 82 -2.69 -3.36 18.19
N GLY A 83 -2.92 -4.67 18.16
CA GLY A 83 -4.13 -5.27 18.73
C GLY A 83 -4.15 -5.13 20.26
N ARG A 84 -5.33 -4.97 20.84
CA ARG A 84 -5.53 -5.12 22.30
C ARG A 84 -5.53 -6.63 22.62
N PRO A 85 -4.80 -7.09 23.66
CA PRO A 85 -4.73 -8.51 24.01
C PRO A 85 -6.10 -9.07 24.40
#